data_AF-A0A1F7JMF2-F1
#
_entry.id   AF-A0A1F7JMF2-F1
#
_cell.length_a   1.000
_cell.length_b   1.000
_cell.length_c   1.000
_cell.angle_alpha   90.00
_cell.angle_beta   90.00
_cell.angle_gamma   90.00
#
_symmetry.space_group_name_H-M   'P 1'
#
loop_
_entity.id
_entity.type
_entity.pdbx_description
1 polymer ?
#
loop_
_entity_poly.entity_id
_entity_poly.type
_entity_poly.pdbx_seq_one_letter_code
_entity_poly.pdbx_strand_id
1 'polypeptide(L)'
;MYLGPFYFDTKEIFLIIAAILVGLASYFSWPIWWFDKEKLLTIIILILITKGLLPSIHNETFFILAIVTIFLTLYLSVFQIVIFYFISFLLFRVLKII
;
A
#
# COMPACT_ATOMS: atom_id res chain seq x y z
N MET A 1 1.04 11.02 -14.31
CA MET A 1 -0.07 11.32 -15.24
C MET A 1 -0.98 12.34 -14.58
N TYR A 2 -1.39 13.38 -15.31
CA TYR A 2 -2.33 14.37 -14.78
C TYR A 2 -3.76 13.85 -14.93
N LEU A 3 -4.50 13.77 -13.82
CA LEU A 3 -5.94 13.56 -13.79
C LEU A 3 -6.56 14.82 -13.15
N GLY A 4 -6.88 15.81 -13.96
CA GLY A 4 -7.32 17.12 -13.47
C GLY A 4 -6.22 17.85 -12.67
N PRO A 5 -6.52 18.40 -11.48
CA PRO A 5 -5.53 19.10 -10.64
C PRO A 5 -4.59 18.14 -9.88
N PHE A 6 -4.80 16.83 -9.96
CA PHE A 6 -4.03 15.84 -9.23
C PHE A 6 -2.92 15.23 -10.11
N TYR A 7 -1.69 15.27 -9.60
CA TYR A 7 -0.55 14.60 -10.22
C TYR A 7 -0.38 13.24 -9.57
N PHE A 8 -0.81 12.18 -10.27
CA PHE A 8 -0.61 10.82 -9.80
C PHE A 8 0.58 10.18 -10.51
N ASP A 9 1.49 9.60 -9.75
CA ASP A 9 2.56 8.76 -10.31
C ASP A 9 1.98 7.39 -10.73
N THR A 10 2.60 6.73 -11.71
CA THR A 10 2.18 5.42 -12.23
C THR A 10 2.07 4.39 -11.11
N LYS A 11 2.93 4.50 -10.09
CA LYS A 11 2.97 3.64 -8.89
C LYS A 11 1.74 3.84 -7.98
N GLU A 12 1.25 5.06 -7.87
CA GLU A 12 0.05 5.36 -7.08
C GLU A 12 -1.20 4.88 -7.81
N ILE A 13 -1.26 5.11 -9.13
CA ILE A 13 -2.33 4.59 -9.98
C ILE A 13 -2.39 3.06 -9.86
N PHE A 14 -1.24 2.38 -9.86
CA PHE A 14 -1.18 0.94 -9.62
C PHE A 14 -1.82 0.54 -8.29
N LEU A 15 -1.50 1.22 -7.18
CA LEU A 15 -2.07 0.93 -5.86
C LEU A 15 -3.58 1.22 -5.81
N ILE A 16 -4.04 2.29 -6.46
CA ILE A 16 -5.46 2.64 -6.55
C ILE A 16 -6.22 1.56 -7.33
N ILE A 17 -5.71 1.16 -8.50
CA ILE A 17 -6.31 0.09 -9.31
C ILE A 17 -6.31 -1.23 -8.52
N ALA A 18 -5.23 -1.56 -7.83
CA ALA A 18 -5.16 -2.74 -6.98
C ALA A 18 -6.24 -2.71 -5.88
N ALA A 19 -6.43 -1.56 -5.22
CA ALA A 19 -7.48 -1.40 -4.20
C ALA A 19 -8.88 -1.65 -4.80
N ILE A 20 -9.16 -1.08 -5.97
CA ILE A 20 -10.44 -1.25 -6.66
C ILE A 20 -10.67 -2.71 -7.05
N LEU A 21 -9.67 -3.37 -7.64
CA LEU A 21 -9.78 -4.77 -8.06
C LEU A 21 -9.97 -5.71 -6.87
N VAL A 22 -9.23 -5.51 -5.77
CA VAL A 22 -9.40 -6.30 -4.54
C VAL A 22 -10.75 -6.02 -3.90
N GLY A 23 -11.23 -4.77 -3.94
CA GLY A 23 -12.56 -4.38 -3.48
C GLY A 23 -13.67 -5.06 -4.26
N LEU A 24 -13.57 -5.08 -5.60
CA LEU A 24 -14.51 -5.80 -6.47
C LEU A 24 -14.44 -7.31 -6.23
N ALA A 25 -13.24 -7.89 -6.09
CA ALA A 25 -13.07 -9.31 -5.77
C ALA A 25 -13.66 -9.68 -4.40
N SER A 26 -13.64 -8.75 -3.45
CA SER A 26 -14.33 -8.89 -2.15
C SER A 26 -15.85 -8.85 -2.35
N TYR A 27 -16.37 -7.85 -3.06
CA TYR A 27 -17.80 -7.69 -3.33
C TYR A 27 -18.42 -8.87 -4.09
N PHE A 28 -17.75 -9.36 -5.15
CA PHE A 28 -18.20 -10.50 -5.95
C PHE A 28 -17.79 -11.86 -5.35
N SER A 29 -17.20 -11.88 -4.15
CA SER A 29 -16.71 -13.10 -3.50
C SER A 29 -15.69 -13.91 -4.32
N TRP A 30 -15.02 -13.31 -5.30
CA TRP A 30 -14.01 -13.98 -6.12
C TRP A 30 -12.81 -14.45 -5.30
N PRO A 31 -12.37 -15.71 -5.44
CA PRO A 31 -11.25 -16.22 -4.68
C PRO A 31 -9.95 -15.54 -5.13
N ILE A 32 -9.21 -14.97 -4.19
CA ILE A 32 -7.82 -14.52 -4.42
C ILE A 32 -6.94 -15.63 -3.88
N TRP A 33 -6.33 -16.40 -4.77
CA TRP A 33 -5.76 -17.71 -4.43
C TRP A 33 -4.65 -17.65 -3.39
N TRP A 34 -3.85 -16.58 -3.40
CA TRP A 34 -2.69 -16.46 -2.53
C TRP A 34 -2.92 -15.54 -1.34
N PHE A 35 -3.90 -14.64 -1.42
CA PHE A 35 -4.06 -13.56 -0.44
C PHE A 35 -5.43 -13.59 0.23
N ASP A 36 -5.42 -13.29 1.51
CA ASP A 36 -6.62 -12.95 2.24
C ASP A 36 -7.10 -11.55 1.81
N LYS A 37 -8.33 -11.48 1.29
CA LYS A 37 -8.90 -10.26 0.70
C LYS A 37 -9.01 -9.14 1.73
N GLU A 38 -9.37 -9.47 2.97
CA GLU A 38 -9.58 -8.49 4.03
C GLU A 38 -8.26 -7.88 4.46
N LYS A 39 -7.23 -8.72 4.66
CA LYS A 39 -5.88 -8.26 5.01
C LYS A 39 -5.28 -7.40 3.91
N LEU A 40 -5.39 -7.88 2.67
CA LEU A 40 -4.83 -7.21 1.50
C LEU A 40 -5.47 -5.83 1.29
N LEU A 41 -6.81 -5.76 1.34
CA LEU A 41 -7.55 -4.52 1.18
C LEU A 41 -7.24 -3.52 2.30
N THR A 42 -7.20 -3.98 3.55
CA THR A 42 -6.83 -3.14 4.71
C THR A 42 -5.46 -2.49 4.51
N ILE A 43 -4.49 -3.27 4.03
CA ILE A 43 -3.12 -2.80 3.87
C ILE A 43 -2.97 -1.87 2.68
N ILE A 44 -3.61 -2.15 1.54
CA ILE A 44 -3.58 -1.25 0.39
C ILE A 44 -4.20 0.11 0.75
N ILE A 45 -5.32 0.11 1.49
CA ILE A 45 -5.94 1.37 1.97
C ILE A 45 -5.00 2.11 2.92
N LEU A 46 -4.39 1.43 3.88
CA LEU A 46 -3.42 2.04 4.81
C LEU A 46 -2.24 2.68 4.06
N ILE A 47 -1.71 1.99 3.06
CA ILE A 47 -0.64 2.49 2.19
C ILE A 47 -1.10 3.75 1.45
N LEU A 48 -2.27 3.73 0.79
CA LEU A 48 -2.81 4.88 0.06
C LEU A 48 -3.02 6.11 0.97
N ILE A 49 -3.58 5.90 2.16
CA ILE A 49 -3.77 6.97 3.16
C ILE A 49 -2.40 7.53 3.56
N THR A 50 -1.43 6.66 3.86
CA THR A 50 -0.09 7.10 4.27
C THR A 50 0.60 7.90 3.17
N LYS A 51 0.47 7.49 1.91
CA LYS A 51 1.03 8.26 0.79
C LYS A 51 0.37 9.62 0.63
N GLY A 52 -0.95 9.68 0.74
CA GLY A 52 -1.71 10.93 0.68
C GLY A 52 -1.35 11.91 1.81
N LEU A 53 -1.08 11.39 3.01
CA LEU A 53 -0.64 12.20 4.16
C LEU A 53 0.81 12.68 4.03
N LEU A 54 1.65 11.94 3.29
CA LEU A 54 3.09 12.17 3.21
C LEU A 54 3.54 12.29 1.74
N PRO A 55 3.17 13.39 1.06
CA PRO A 55 3.51 13.59 -0.35
C PRO A 55 5.01 13.72 -0.58
N SER A 56 5.79 14.12 0.44
CA SER A 56 7.25 14.34 0.34
C SER A 56 8.10 13.07 0.21
N ILE A 57 7.52 11.88 0.40
CA ILE A 57 8.26 10.61 0.30
C ILE A 57 8.61 10.33 -1.16
N HIS A 58 9.88 10.00 -1.42
CA HIS A 58 10.33 9.44 -2.69
C HIS A 58 9.44 8.26 -3.13
N ASN A 59 8.80 8.40 -4.30
CA ASN A 59 7.84 7.43 -4.81
C ASN A 59 8.42 6.02 -4.98
N GLU A 60 9.72 5.91 -5.25
CA GLU A 60 10.40 4.62 -5.43
C GLU A 60 10.51 3.84 -4.12
N THR A 61 11.04 4.46 -3.07
CA THR A 61 11.16 3.84 -1.75
C THR A 61 9.81 3.47 -1.18
N PHE A 62 8.82 4.36 -1.35
CA PHE A 62 7.46 4.10 -0.92
C PHE A 62 6.84 2.89 -1.62
N PHE A 63 7.04 2.79 -2.93
CA PHE A 63 6.49 1.69 -3.72
C PHE A 63 7.14 0.35 -3.38
N ILE A 64 8.46 0.35 -3.14
CA ILE A 64 9.16 -0.85 -2.66
C ILE A 64 8.60 -1.28 -1.29
N LEU A 65 8.43 -0.33 -0.36
CA LEU A 65 7.81 -0.63 0.93
C LEU A 65 6.40 -1.20 0.75
N ALA A 66 5.58 -0.61 -0.13
CA ALA A 66 4.23 -1.08 -0.40
C ALA A 66 4.22 -2.53 -0.91
N ILE A 67 5.07 -2.85 -1.89
CA ILE A 67 5.21 -4.20 -2.43
C ILE A 67 5.65 -5.18 -1.35
N VAL A 68 6.70 -4.84 -0.59
CA VAL A 68 7.20 -5.68 0.51
C VAL A 68 6.09 -5.93 1.54
N THR A 69 5.37 -4.87 1.93
CA THR A 69 4.24 -4.95 2.88
C THR A 69 3.12 -5.86 2.34
N ILE A 70 2.81 -5.78 1.04
CA ILE A 70 1.85 -6.68 0.38
C ILE A 70 2.32 -8.14 0.48
N PHE A 71 3.59 -8.45 0.19
CA PHE A 71 4.09 -9.82 0.31
C PHE A 71 4.15 -10.31 1.77
N LEU A 72 4.42 -9.43 2.73
CA LEU A 72 4.38 -9.77 4.15
C LEU A 72 2.98 -10.21 4.61
N THR A 73 1.92 -9.82 3.91
CA THR A 73 0.54 -10.28 4.22
C THR A 73 0.34 -11.79 4.10
N LEU A 74 1.20 -12.47 3.35
CA LEU A 74 1.19 -13.93 3.22
C LEU A 74 1.65 -14.64 4.49
N TYR A 75 2.50 -13.99 5.29
CA TYR A 75 3.21 -14.62 6.41
C TYR A 75 2.79 -14.07 7.77
N LEU A 76 2.33 -12.82 7.83
CA LEU A 76 2.11 -12.10 9.07
C LEU A 76 0.63 -11.77 9.30
N SER A 77 0.29 -11.48 10.56
CA SER A 77 -1.02 -10.96 10.91
C SER A 77 -1.12 -9.46 10.58
N VAL A 78 -2.34 -8.94 10.40
CA VAL A 78 -2.58 -7.52 10.07
C VAL A 78 -1.87 -6.59 11.05
N PHE A 79 -1.94 -6.89 12.34
CA PHE A 79 -1.29 -6.08 13.38
C PHE A 79 0.23 -6.05 13.24
N GLN A 80 0.88 -7.18 12.97
CA GLN A 80 2.32 -7.25 12.74
C GLN A 80 2.73 -6.44 11.51
N ILE A 81 1.91 -6.46 10.46
CA ILE A 81 2.20 -5.74 9.21
C ILE A 81 2.04 -4.23 9.41
N VAL A 82 1.01 -3.81 10.16
CA VAL A 82 0.83 -2.41 10.55
C VAL A 82 2.04 -1.93 11.36
N ILE A 83 2.49 -2.70 12.35
CA ILE A 83 3.70 -2.38 13.12
C ILE A 83 4.93 -2.28 12.21
N PHE A 84 5.15 -3.28 11.36
CA PHE A 84 6.25 -3.28 10.41
C PHE A 84 6.24 -2.04 9.53
N TYR A 85 5.07 -1.64 9.05
CA TYR A 85 4.88 -0.48 8.19
C TYR A 85 5.25 0.83 8.92
N PHE A 86 4.77 1.01 10.16
CA PHE A 86 5.12 2.18 10.97
C PHE A 86 6.61 2.22 11.36
N ILE A 87 7.20 1.08 11.73
CA ILE A 87 8.63 1.00 12.04
C ILE A 87 9.47 1.33 10.81
N SER A 88 9.14 0.77 9.65
CA SER A 88 9.84 1.04 8.38
C SER A 88 9.75 2.51 8.02
N PHE A 89 8.58 3.12 8.22
CA PHE A 89 8.40 4.54 8.00
C PHE A 89 9.28 5.40 8.94
N LEU A 90 9.31 5.07 10.23
CA LEU A 90 10.15 5.75 11.22
C LEU A 90 11.63 5.64 10.84
N LEU A 91 12.08 4.45 10.42
CA LEU A 91 13.43 4.21 9.94
C LEU A 91 13.78 5.06 8.72
N PHE A 92 12.91 5.12 7.72
CA PHE A 92 13.15 5.93 6.53
C PHE A 92 13.29 7.43 6.86
N ARG A 93 12.52 7.91 7.84
CA ARG A 93 12.65 9.29 8.35
C ARG A 93 13.97 9.50 9.08
N VAL A 94 14.39 8.57 9.94
CA VAL A 94 15.67 8.66 10.68
C VAL A 94 16.87 8.62 9.73
N LEU A 95 16.79 7.77 8.70
CA LEU A 95 17.84 7.61 7.69
C LEU A 95 17.84 8.73 6.63
N LYS A 96 16.96 9.73 6.74
CA LYS A 96 16.83 10.86 5.78
C LYS A 96 16.64 10.40 4.33
N ILE A 97 15.93 9.28 4.13
CA ILE A 97 15.49 8.83 2.81
C ILE A 97 14.24 9.62 2.37
N ILE A 98 13.57 10.24 3.34
CA ILE A 98 12.34 11.04 3.24
C ILE A 98 12.64 12.45 3.76
#